data_AF-A0A914C4S8-F1
#
_entry.id   AF-A0A914C4S8-F1
#
_cell.length_a   1.000
_cell.length_b   1.000
_cell.length_c   1.000
_cell.angle_alpha   90.00
_cell.angle_beta   90.00
_cell.angle_gamma   90.00
#
_symmetry.space_group_name_H-M   'P 1'
#
loop_
_entity.id
_entity.type
_entity.pdbx_description
1 polymer ?
#
loop_
_entity_poly.entity_id
_entity_poly.type
_entity_poly.pdbx_seq_one_letter_code
_entity_poly.pdbx_strand_id
1 'polypeptide(L)'
;MRIAASKHNIDDERQAIYDACKKWMKAKGDRVFMGGKEPNLADLALYGAINSFVGCTAFKEMREHSDIGTWYDAVHQAVHEKRGSALLVKKCKAINK
;
A
#
# COMPACT_ATOMS: atom_id res chain seq x y z
N MET A 1 -26.61 15.75 -11.84
CA MET A 1 -25.38 15.99 -12.61
C MET A 1 -24.28 15.07 -12.06
N ARG A 2 -24.05 13.90 -12.68
CA ARG A 2 -23.02 12.93 -12.26
C ARG A 2 -21.79 13.13 -13.13
N ILE A 3 -20.83 13.91 -12.65
CA ILE A 3 -19.57 14.15 -13.37
C ILE A 3 -18.44 13.48 -12.58
N ALA A 4 -18.27 12.17 -12.78
CA ALA A 4 -17.06 11.44 -12.37
C ALA A 4 -16.98 10.03 -12.99
N ALA A 5 -18.10 9.34 -13.20
CA ALA A 5 -18.10 7.90 -13.55
C ALA A 5 -17.67 7.57 -15.00
N SER A 6 -17.85 8.48 -15.97
CA SER A 6 -17.69 8.15 -17.39
C SER A 6 -16.25 8.06 -17.90
N LYS A 7 -15.25 8.45 -17.10
CA LYS A 7 -13.84 8.46 -17.54
C LYS A 7 -13.08 7.15 -17.26
N HIS A 8 -13.61 6.25 -16.44
CA HIS A 8 -12.91 5.02 -16.03
C HIS A 8 -13.68 3.71 -16.23
N ASN A 9 -14.92 3.75 -16.72
CA ASN A 9 -15.75 2.55 -16.92
C ASN A 9 -15.90 1.70 -15.64
N ILE A 10 -15.98 2.38 -14.50
CA ILE A 10 -16.14 1.77 -13.18
C ILE A 10 -17.61 1.94 -12.80
N ASP A 11 -18.37 0.85 -12.85
CA ASP A 11 -19.79 0.84 -12.48
C ASP A 11 -19.98 0.93 -10.95
N ASP A 12 -19.06 0.37 -10.18
CA ASP A 12 -19.01 0.45 -8.72
C ASP A 12 -17.58 0.74 -8.24
N GLU A 13 -17.39 1.98 -7.76
CA GLU A 13 -16.11 2.51 -7.31
C GLU A 13 -15.58 1.79 -6.07
N ARG A 14 -16.47 1.31 -5.19
CA ARG A 14 -16.08 0.54 -3.99
C ARG A 14 -15.63 -0.85 -4.37
N GLN A 15 -16.39 -1.52 -5.23
CA GLN A 15 -16.05 -2.86 -5.70
C GLN A 15 -14.70 -2.88 -6.42
N ALA A 16 -14.43 -1.87 -7.26
CA ALA A 16 -13.15 -1.74 -7.96
C ALA A 16 -11.95 -1.63 -6.99
N ILE A 17 -12.10 -0.91 -5.87
CA ILE A 17 -11.07 -0.82 -4.83
C ILE A 17 -10.85 -2.20 -4.19
N TYR A 18 -11.93 -2.92 -3.84
CA TYR A 18 -11.80 -4.23 -3.20
C TYR A 18 -11.13 -5.25 -4.10
N ASP A 19 -11.48 -5.26 -5.39
CA ASP A 19 -10.89 -6.17 -6.37
C ASP A 19 -9.41 -5.84 -6.62
N ALA A 20 -9.05 -4.56 -6.65
CA ALA A 20 -7.66 -4.13 -6.70
C ALA A 20 -6.87 -4.59 -5.46
N CYS A 21 -7.47 -4.47 -4.27
CA CYS A 21 -6.86 -4.93 -3.02
C CYS A 21 -6.68 -6.46 -3.01
N LYS A 22 -7.68 -7.22 -3.44
CA LYS A 22 -7.59 -8.69 -3.58
C LYS A 22 -6.50 -9.09 -4.59
N LYS A 23 -6.43 -8.40 -5.73
CA LYS A 23 -5.38 -8.62 -6.73
C LYS A 23 -3.99 -8.34 -6.17
N TRP A 24 -3.85 -7.26 -5.39
CA TRP A 24 -2.61 -6.94 -4.70
C TRP A 24 -2.20 -8.05 -3.72
N MET A 25 -3.13 -8.49 -2.87
CA MET A 25 -2.88 -9.55 -1.90
C MET A 25 -2.52 -10.88 -2.56
N LYS A 26 -3.18 -11.23 -3.67
CA LYS A 26 -2.83 -12.40 -4.49
C LYS A 26 -1.43 -12.28 -5.07
N ALA A 27 -1.06 -11.11 -5.60
CA ALA A 27 0.28 -10.88 -6.14
C ALA A 27 1.37 -10.91 -5.05
N LYS A 28 1.06 -10.42 -3.84
CA LYS A 28 1.96 -10.52 -2.68
C LYS A 28 2.24 -11.99 -2.33
N GLY A 29 1.21 -12.85 -2.35
CA GLY A 29 1.31 -14.24 -1.91
C GLY A 29 1.64 -14.31 -0.41
N ASP A 30 2.48 -15.25 -0.01
CA ASP A 30 2.81 -15.47 1.42
C ASP A 30 3.86 -14.50 1.98
N ARG A 31 4.38 -13.60 1.14
CA ARG A 31 5.39 -12.61 1.54
C ARG A 31 4.78 -11.55 2.47
N VAL A 32 5.59 -10.96 3.33
CA VAL A 32 5.15 -9.85 4.21
C VAL A 32 4.89 -8.58 3.39
N PHE A 33 5.80 -8.29 2.46
CA PHE A 33 5.71 -7.15 1.54
C PHE A 33 5.77 -7.62 0.08
N MET A 34 5.38 -6.77 -0.86
CA MET A 34 5.64 -7.02 -2.28
C MET A 34 7.15 -7.13 -2.56
N GLY A 35 7.97 -6.39 -1.81
CA GLY A 35 9.44 -6.51 -1.78
C GLY A 35 9.99 -7.76 -1.07
N GLY A 36 9.14 -8.64 -0.52
CA GLY A 36 9.57 -9.83 0.22
C GLY A 36 9.68 -9.57 1.72
N LYS A 37 10.92 -9.47 2.23
CA LYS A 37 11.22 -9.25 3.66
C LYS A 37 11.22 -7.77 4.07
N GLU A 38 11.47 -6.88 3.12
CA GLU A 38 11.45 -5.42 3.30
C GLU A 38 10.52 -4.79 2.25
N PRO A 39 9.87 -3.66 2.56
CA PRO A 39 9.02 -2.96 1.60
C PRO A 39 9.85 -2.39 0.45
N ASN A 40 9.34 -2.51 -0.78
CA ASN A 40 9.93 -1.89 -1.96
C ASN A 40 9.14 -0.64 -2.41
N LEU A 41 9.49 -0.09 -3.58
CA LEU A 41 8.80 1.08 -4.13
C LEU A 41 7.32 0.83 -4.43
N ALA A 42 6.93 -0.39 -4.82
CA ALA A 42 5.53 -0.72 -5.04
C ALA A 42 4.74 -0.71 -3.72
N ASP A 43 5.34 -1.23 -2.64
CA ASP A 43 4.72 -1.18 -1.31
C ASP A 43 4.50 0.28 -0.87
N LEU A 44 5.52 1.13 -1.03
CA LEU A 44 5.46 2.54 -0.65
C LEU A 44 4.46 3.35 -1.49
N ALA A 45 4.37 3.06 -2.80
CA ALA A 45 3.43 3.74 -3.69
C ALA A 45 1.98 3.44 -3.31
N LEU A 46 1.64 2.17 -3.10
CA LEU A 46 0.28 1.79 -2.69
C LEU A 46 -0.03 2.26 -1.27
N TYR A 47 0.94 2.18 -0.35
CA TYR A 47 0.77 2.72 1.00
C TYR A 47 0.47 4.22 0.99
N GLY A 48 1.20 5.02 0.20
CA GLY A 48 0.94 6.44 0.06
C GLY A 48 -0.46 6.74 -0.50
N ALA A 49 -0.90 5.97 -1.51
CA ALA A 49 -2.24 6.08 -2.05
C ALA A 49 -3.32 5.79 -1.00
N ILE A 50 -3.19 4.69 -0.24
CA ILE A 50 -4.15 4.32 0.80
C ILE A 50 -4.12 5.33 1.96
N ASN A 51 -2.94 5.78 2.37
CA ASN A 51 -2.77 6.70 3.49
C ASN A 51 -3.46 8.05 3.25
N SER A 52 -3.71 8.44 1.99
CA SER A 52 -4.41 9.68 1.64
C SER A 52 -5.89 9.71 2.07
N PHE A 53 -6.51 8.56 2.33
CA PHE A 53 -7.92 8.45 2.74
C PHE A 53 -8.12 7.61 4.01
N VAL A 54 -7.07 7.43 4.82
CA VAL A 54 -7.18 6.81 6.15
C VAL A 54 -8.07 7.67 7.05
N GLY A 55 -8.94 7.01 7.82
CA GLY A 55 -9.92 7.67 8.69
C GLY A 55 -11.30 7.85 8.04
N CYS A 56 -11.42 7.70 6.72
CA CYS A 56 -12.70 7.66 6.03
C CYS A 56 -13.36 6.26 6.15
N THR A 57 -14.67 6.20 5.95
CA THR A 57 -15.44 4.94 5.91
C THR A 57 -14.88 3.98 4.86
N ALA A 58 -14.46 4.49 3.71
CA ALA A 58 -13.86 3.70 2.63
C ALA A 58 -12.66 2.85 3.08
N PHE A 59 -11.83 3.39 3.98
CA PHE A 59 -10.67 2.66 4.51
C PHE A 59 -11.08 1.52 5.44
N LYS A 60 -12.13 1.74 6.25
CA LYS A 60 -12.69 0.71 7.12
C LYS A 60 -13.28 -0.43 6.28
N GLU A 61 -14.14 -0.09 5.32
CA GLU A 61 -14.76 -1.07 4.43
C GLU A 61 -13.71 -1.85 3.62
N MET A 62 -12.66 -1.19 3.12
CA MET A 62 -11.55 -1.85 2.42
C MET A 62 -10.84 -2.89 3.29
N ARG A 63 -10.63 -2.61 4.58
CA ARG A 63 -10.05 -3.57 5.53
C ARG A 63 -11.00 -4.72 5.89
N GLU A 64 -12.29 -4.48 5.89
CA GLU A 64 -13.31 -5.50 6.18
C GLU A 64 -13.53 -6.44 4.99
N HIS A 65 -13.47 -5.91 3.77
CA HIS A 65 -13.71 -6.66 2.54
C HIS A 65 -12.44 -7.22 1.87
N SER A 66 -11.26 -7.01 2.45
CA SER A 66 -10.00 -7.58 1.96
C SER A 66 -8.94 -7.73 3.05
N ASP A 67 -8.06 -8.72 2.89
CA ASP A 67 -6.94 -8.97 3.82
C ASP A 67 -5.81 -7.94 3.74
N ILE A 68 -6.02 -6.82 3.04
CA ILE A 68 -5.01 -5.79 2.82
C ILE A 68 -4.62 -5.06 4.11
N GLY A 69 -5.47 -5.12 5.16
CA GLY A 69 -5.20 -4.51 6.45
C GLY A 69 -3.89 -4.97 7.08
N THR A 70 -3.62 -6.28 7.09
CA THR A 70 -2.39 -6.84 7.66
C THR A 70 -1.14 -6.36 6.91
N TRP A 71 -1.20 -6.30 5.58
CA TRP A 71 -0.10 -5.75 4.78
C TRP A 71 0.07 -4.25 5.04
N TYR A 72 -1.01 -3.48 5.13
CA TYR A 72 -0.95 -2.05 5.42
C TYR A 72 -0.28 -1.79 6.76
N ASP A 73 -0.67 -2.53 7.81
CA ASP A 73 -0.11 -2.37 9.16
C ASP A 73 1.40 -2.68 9.18
N ALA A 74 1.83 -3.71 8.45
CA ALA A 74 3.24 -4.03 8.30
C ALA A 74 4.03 -2.91 7.61
N VAL A 75 3.48 -2.30 6.54
CA VAL A 75 4.13 -1.19 5.83
C VAL A 75 4.14 0.07 6.70
N HIS A 76 3.03 0.35 7.39
CA HIS A 76 2.90 1.48 8.31
C HIS A 76 3.98 1.43 9.41
N GLN A 77 4.17 0.26 10.03
CA GLN A 77 5.20 0.06 11.04
C GLN A 77 6.60 0.25 10.48
N ALA A 78 6.89 -0.31 9.30
CA ALA A 78 8.21 -0.18 8.66
C ALA A 78 8.56 1.28 8.32
N VAL A 79 7.56 2.07 7.89
CA VAL A 79 7.72 3.52 7.64
C VAL A 79 7.91 4.28 8.95
N HIS A 80 7.12 3.98 9.98
CA HIS A 80 7.21 4.63 11.29
C HIS A 80 8.57 4.40 11.97
N GLU A 81 9.09 3.17 11.90
CA GLU A 81 10.42 2.80 12.41
C GLU A 81 11.57 3.36 11.57
N LYS A 82 11.28 4.12 10.50
CA LYS A 82 12.27 4.70 9.59
C LYS A 82 13.26 3.66 9.06
N ARG A 83 12.81 2.43 8.79
CA ARG A 83 13.69 1.33 8.34
C ARG A 83 14.51 1.67 7.08
N GLY A 84 13.99 2.57 6.23
CA GLY A 84 14.72 3.10 5.08
C GLY A 84 16.02 3.87 5.41
N SER A 85 16.17 4.38 6.64
CA SER A 85 17.40 5.07 7.08
C SER A 85 18.64 4.18 7.02
N ALA A 86 18.47 2.86 7.19
CA ALA A 86 19.57 1.89 7.06
C ALA A 86 20.22 1.94 5.66
N LEU A 87 19.44 2.22 4.60
CA LEU A 87 19.95 2.37 3.24
C LEU A 87 20.78 3.64 3.10
N LEU A 88 20.36 4.74 3.73
CA LEU A 88 21.12 6.00 3.76
C LEU A 88 22.45 5.81 4.46
N VAL A 89 22.46 5.18 5.64
CA VAL A 89 23.68 4.90 6.40
C VAL A 89 24.65 4.03 5.58
N LYS A 90 24.16 2.98 4.91
CA LYS A 90 24.98 2.14 4.02
C LYS A 90 25.59 2.95 2.88
N LYS A 91 24.80 3.81 2.21
CA LYS A 91 25.31 4.68 1.13
C LYS A 91 26.35 5.68 1.62
N CYS A 92 26.10 6.36 2.75
CA CYS A 92 27.07 7.31 3.31
C CYS A 92 28.40 6.62 3.65
N LYS A 93 28.37 5.40 4.20
CA LYS A 93 29.59 4.61 4.43
C LYS A 93 30.33 4.24 3.16
N ALA A 94 29.61 3.93 2.08
CA ALA A 94 30.21 3.58 0.79
C ALA A 94 30.85 4.78 0.08
N ILE A 95 30.33 6.00 0.30
CA ILE A 95 30.91 7.24 -0.25
C ILE A 95 32.17 7.67 0.51
N ASN A 96 32.21 7.41 1.83
CA ASN A 96 33.33 7.82 2.70
C ASN A 96 34.49 6.81 2.73
N LYS A 97 34.53 5.85 1.79
CA LYS A 97 35.60 4.87 1.63
C LYS A 97 36.30 5.10 0.31
#